data_AF-A0A7W2FZX2-F1
#
_entry.id   AF-A0A7W2FZX2-F1
#
_cell.length_a   1.000
_cell.length_b   1.000
_cell.length_c   1.000
_cell.angle_alpha   90.00
_cell.angle_beta   90.00
_cell.angle_gamma   90.00
#
_symmetry.space_group_name_H-M   'P 1'
#
loop_
_entity.id
_entity.type
_entity.pdbx_description
1 polymer ?
#
loop_
_entity_poly.entity_id
_entity_poly.type
_entity_poly.pdbx_seq_one_letter_code
_entity_poly.pdbx_strand_id
1 'polypeptide(L)'
;MTLLKICLLSLFFVFSSCLGQSNEASSNWRTVANNNQRSGYVNAKVMKNKPEIKVKKQALYYPVVAKGIAYYFEGAGTIYAFDIAKEKDLWSLDIDFHVNKLAIDGDILYLAGSKNLTAVNVTTQKKIWQIETPPNLVSGITIDKGIIYVGGNTLSAYDTKYGNLLWNFKATLLSGKGENFLGLPAIYNNKVYIGGNKSYFYALDAKTGTEVWKVAKGITGNPSIGAGKVFISDVDGSLHALDLENGKDIWTFKIESVGYSPVVAKEYVYVASLESGDVLNIYGVDIETGKEKWKSQFKGAASNLIVANDVLIFGNTKVSDSMTFSGTLYALEAKNGKEIWKMETNSSFTQGIVAVEDVILYTGTELPPVESGDFGNSTDHLYFVK
;
A
#
# COMPACT_ATOMS: atom_id res chain seq x y z
N MET A 1 -57.38 -22.78 18.32
CA MET A 1 -56.75 -23.15 19.62
C MET A 1 -56.16 -24.53 19.40
N THR A 2 -54.84 -24.76 19.34
CA THR A 2 -53.75 -24.10 20.05
C THR A 2 -52.46 -24.34 19.24
N LEU A 3 -51.75 -23.26 18.91
CA LEU A 3 -50.35 -23.27 18.51
C LEU A 3 -49.50 -23.73 19.70
N LEU A 4 -48.53 -24.62 19.52
CA LEU A 4 -47.15 -24.46 20.01
C LEU A 4 -46.30 -25.68 19.67
N LYS A 5 -45.21 -25.43 18.95
CA LYS A 5 -43.90 -26.13 18.90
C LYS A 5 -43.45 -26.31 17.46
N ILE A 6 -42.78 -25.29 16.93
CA ILE A 6 -41.53 -25.35 16.15
C ILE A 6 -41.03 -23.90 16.14
N CYS A 7 -40.08 -23.56 17.02
CA CYS A 7 -39.29 -22.34 16.90
C CYS A 7 -38.11 -22.43 17.87
N LEU A 8 -36.97 -22.99 17.42
CA LEU A 8 -35.66 -22.85 18.06
C LEU A 8 -34.61 -23.58 17.20
N LEU A 9 -34.34 -23.10 15.98
CA LEU A 9 -33.15 -23.48 15.19
C LEU A 9 -33.05 -22.65 13.89
N SER A 10 -32.95 -21.33 14.01
CA SER A 10 -32.61 -20.45 12.88
C SER A 10 -32.25 -19.05 13.35
N LEU A 11 -31.17 -18.90 14.12
CA LEU A 11 -30.62 -17.57 14.47
C LEU A 11 -29.12 -17.59 14.78
N PHE A 12 -28.37 -18.46 14.09
CA PHE A 12 -26.91 -18.56 14.22
C PHE A 12 -26.21 -18.75 12.86
N PHE A 13 -26.66 -18.08 11.80
CA PHE A 13 -25.94 -18.07 10.52
C PHE A 13 -26.22 -16.80 9.70
N VAL A 14 -26.06 -15.61 10.29
CA VAL A 14 -25.98 -14.35 9.51
C VAL A 14 -25.06 -13.35 10.21
N PHE A 15 -23.75 -13.64 10.33
CA PHE A 15 -22.77 -12.62 10.75
C PHE A 15 -21.35 -12.83 10.17
N SER A 16 -21.19 -13.55 9.05
CA SER A 16 -19.87 -13.83 8.48
C SER A 16 -19.65 -13.34 7.03
N SER A 17 -20.50 -12.48 6.49
CA SER A 17 -20.37 -12.02 5.09
C SER A 17 -20.31 -10.50 4.86
N CYS A 18 -20.21 -9.67 5.90
CA CYS A 18 -20.07 -8.21 5.75
C CYS A 18 -18.61 -7.71 5.79
N LEU A 19 -17.64 -8.57 6.10
CA LEU A 19 -16.23 -8.25 5.95
C LEU A 19 -15.82 -8.64 4.54
N GLY A 20 -15.99 -7.72 3.58
CA GLY A 20 -15.42 -7.83 2.23
C GLY A 20 -13.88 -7.75 2.26
N GLN A 21 -13.23 -8.60 3.06
CA GLN A 21 -11.79 -8.80 3.07
C GLN A 21 -11.43 -9.61 1.83
N SER A 22 -10.41 -9.17 1.11
CA SER A 22 -9.92 -9.87 -0.09
C SER A 22 -9.55 -11.31 0.27
N ASN A 23 -10.27 -12.29 -0.31
CA ASN A 23 -9.89 -13.71 -0.34
C ASN A 23 -8.65 -13.98 -1.23
N GLU A 24 -7.85 -12.95 -1.53
CA GLU A 24 -6.61 -13.13 -2.29
C GLU A 24 -5.65 -13.99 -1.47
N ALA A 25 -5.12 -15.03 -2.10
CA ALA A 25 -4.20 -15.97 -1.46
C ALA A 25 -3.02 -15.20 -0.84
N SER A 26 -2.61 -15.62 0.36
CA SER A 26 -1.48 -15.12 1.15
C SER A 26 -0.13 -15.01 0.43
N SER A 27 -0.06 -15.51 -0.80
CA SER A 27 1.12 -15.65 -1.65
C SER A 27 1.23 -14.62 -2.79
N ASN A 28 0.24 -13.72 -2.95
CA ASN A 28 0.24 -12.70 -4.00
C ASN A 28 0.12 -11.28 -3.41
N TRP A 29 1.04 -10.41 -3.81
CA TRP A 29 1.09 -8.99 -3.50
C TRP A 29 1.16 -8.21 -4.81
N ARG A 30 -0.01 -7.97 -5.42
CA ARG A 30 -0.13 -7.55 -6.83
C ARG A 30 0.29 -6.10 -7.08
N THR A 31 0.17 -5.26 -6.05
CA THR A 31 0.35 -3.80 -6.13
C THR A 31 0.82 -3.26 -4.76
N VAL A 32 1.28 -2.01 -4.69
CA VAL A 32 1.75 -1.38 -3.43
C VAL A 32 0.68 -1.43 -2.30
N ALA A 33 1.00 -1.76 -1.05
CA ALA A 33 -0.03 -1.92 0.01
C ALA A 33 -1.07 -3.04 -0.23
N ASN A 34 -0.60 -4.16 -0.78
CA ASN A 34 -1.24 -5.47 -0.88
C ASN A 34 -2.29 -5.63 -1.97
N ASN A 35 -3.48 -5.06 -1.76
CA ASN A 35 -4.67 -5.36 -2.55
C ASN A 35 -5.30 -4.12 -3.19
N ASN A 36 -6.24 -4.34 -4.10
CA ASN A 36 -6.94 -3.27 -4.82
C ASN A 36 -7.67 -2.29 -3.87
N GLN A 37 -8.16 -2.77 -2.73
CA GLN A 37 -8.79 -1.94 -1.70
C GLN A 37 -7.79 -1.10 -0.89
N ARG A 38 -6.48 -1.34 -1.07
CA ARG A 38 -5.36 -0.76 -0.29
C ARG A 38 -5.53 -0.95 1.22
N SER A 39 -6.24 -1.99 1.64
CA SER A 39 -6.58 -2.20 3.05
C SER A 39 -5.35 -2.36 3.95
N GLY A 40 -4.18 -2.72 3.40
CA GLY A 40 -2.97 -3.05 4.17
C GLY A 40 -3.09 -4.34 5.00
N TYR A 41 -4.23 -5.02 4.95
CA TYR A 41 -4.44 -6.32 5.59
C TYR A 41 -3.96 -7.45 4.68
N VAL A 42 -3.23 -8.40 5.24
CA VAL A 42 -2.81 -9.63 4.58
C VAL A 42 -3.05 -10.83 5.48
N ASN A 43 -3.50 -11.94 4.88
CA ASN A 43 -3.58 -13.21 5.59
C ASN A 43 -2.23 -13.94 5.49
N ALA A 44 -1.21 -13.50 6.23
CA ALA A 44 0.12 -14.11 6.22
C ALA A 44 0.40 -14.88 7.52
N LYS A 45 1.34 -15.83 7.49
CA LYS A 45 1.74 -16.53 8.73
C LYS A 45 2.35 -15.49 9.67
N VAL A 46 1.89 -15.55 10.91
CA VAL A 46 2.31 -14.60 11.92
C VAL A 46 3.70 -14.96 12.43
N MET A 47 4.68 -14.08 12.20
CA MET A 47 5.97 -14.18 12.87
C MET A 47 5.81 -13.75 14.33
N LYS A 48 5.82 -14.73 15.23
CA LYS A 48 5.82 -14.47 16.69
C LYS A 48 7.23 -14.36 17.25
N ASN A 49 8.21 -14.94 16.57
CA ASN A 49 9.62 -14.85 16.95
C ASN A 49 10.26 -13.65 16.27
N LYS A 50 11.30 -13.11 16.90
CA LYS A 50 12.14 -12.08 16.29
C LYS A 50 12.81 -12.67 15.03
N PRO A 51 12.62 -12.06 13.85
CA PRO A 51 13.17 -12.60 12.62
C PRO A 51 14.62 -12.14 12.39
N GLU A 52 15.23 -12.67 11.34
CA GLU A 52 16.57 -12.30 10.88
C GLU A 52 16.57 -11.97 9.39
N ILE A 53 17.48 -11.08 8.98
CA ILE A 53 17.72 -10.81 7.55
C ILE A 53 18.41 -12.03 6.94
N LYS A 54 17.78 -12.65 5.95
CA LYS A 54 18.34 -13.81 5.22
C LYS A 54 18.96 -13.40 3.88
N VAL A 55 18.32 -12.48 3.17
CA VAL A 55 18.76 -12.04 1.85
C VAL A 55 18.72 -10.51 1.77
N LYS A 56 19.75 -9.95 1.15
CA LYS A 56 19.86 -8.53 0.81
C LYS A 56 20.16 -8.42 -0.69
N LYS A 57 19.38 -7.63 -1.41
CA LYS A 57 19.53 -7.35 -2.84
C LYS A 57 19.57 -5.84 -3.05
N GLN A 58 20.38 -5.36 -3.98
CA GLN A 58 20.25 -3.97 -4.42
C GLN A 58 18.94 -3.85 -5.19
N ALA A 59 18.10 -2.88 -4.82
CA ALA A 59 16.80 -2.73 -5.43
C ALA A 59 16.26 -1.30 -5.28
N LEU A 60 15.62 -0.80 -6.33
CA LEU A 60 14.83 0.42 -6.31
C LEU A 60 13.35 0.08 -6.32
N TYR A 61 12.59 0.85 -5.55
CA TYR A 61 11.13 0.78 -5.45
C TYR A 61 10.53 -0.49 -4.82
N TYR A 62 9.24 -0.42 -4.51
CA TYR A 62 8.46 -1.54 -3.94
C TYR A 62 8.52 -2.80 -4.82
N PRO A 63 8.84 -3.98 -4.25
CA PRO A 63 8.63 -5.23 -4.96
C PRO A 63 7.13 -5.54 -5.09
N VAL A 64 6.78 -6.33 -6.10
CA VAL A 64 5.51 -7.06 -6.12
C VAL A 64 5.79 -8.54 -6.02
N VAL A 65 4.84 -9.29 -5.47
CA VAL A 65 4.99 -10.73 -5.30
C VAL A 65 3.84 -11.43 -6.01
N ALA A 66 4.15 -12.46 -6.79
CA ALA A 66 3.13 -13.37 -7.31
C ALA A 66 3.65 -14.79 -7.31
N LYS A 67 2.82 -15.73 -6.87
CA LYS A 67 3.11 -17.17 -6.85
C LYS A 67 4.45 -17.50 -6.15
N GLY A 68 4.75 -16.78 -5.05
CA GLY A 68 5.99 -16.96 -4.28
C GLY A 68 7.26 -16.38 -4.92
N ILE A 69 7.11 -15.62 -6.02
CA ILE A 69 8.21 -14.95 -6.71
C ILE A 69 8.12 -13.45 -6.46
N ALA A 70 9.19 -12.86 -5.94
CA ALA A 70 9.34 -11.41 -5.84
C ALA A 70 9.88 -10.85 -7.16
N TYR A 71 9.23 -9.81 -7.66
CA TYR A 71 9.65 -9.03 -8.81
C TYR A 71 10.03 -7.63 -8.36
N TYR A 72 11.26 -7.22 -8.64
CA TYR A 72 11.81 -5.93 -8.23
C TYR A 72 12.78 -5.39 -9.29
N PHE A 73 13.14 -4.12 -9.18
CA PHE A 73 14.06 -3.46 -10.11
C PHE A 73 15.39 -3.14 -9.46
N GLU A 74 16.46 -3.17 -10.23
CA GLU A 74 17.75 -2.58 -9.88
C GLU A 74 18.07 -1.44 -10.85
N GLY A 75 18.43 -0.27 -10.33
CA GLY A 75 18.86 0.87 -11.14
C GLY A 75 17.80 1.33 -12.15
N ALA A 76 18.26 1.73 -13.34
CA ALA A 76 17.42 2.42 -14.33
C ALA A 76 16.66 1.49 -15.31
N GLY A 77 16.74 0.15 -15.19
CA GLY A 77 16.12 -0.68 -16.23
C GLY A 77 16.08 -2.20 -16.09
N THR A 78 16.66 -2.85 -15.07
CA THR A 78 16.64 -4.32 -15.03
C THR A 78 15.63 -4.83 -13.99
N ILE A 79 14.72 -5.70 -14.43
CA ILE A 79 13.79 -6.45 -13.57
C ILE A 79 14.45 -7.74 -13.15
N TYR A 80 14.29 -8.11 -11.89
CA TYR A 80 14.69 -9.40 -11.36
C TYR A 80 13.48 -10.17 -10.88
N ALA A 81 13.51 -11.48 -11.09
CA ALA A 81 12.60 -12.44 -10.48
C ALA A 81 13.36 -13.29 -9.47
N PHE A 82 12.87 -13.35 -8.23
CA PHE A 82 13.50 -14.04 -7.12
C PHE A 82 12.52 -15.00 -6.45
N ASP A 83 12.89 -16.27 -6.35
CA ASP A 83 12.12 -17.29 -5.64
C ASP A 83 12.33 -17.11 -4.12
N ILE A 84 11.28 -16.67 -3.43
CA ILE A 84 11.35 -16.32 -2.00
C ILE A 84 11.66 -17.56 -1.15
N ALA A 85 11.04 -18.70 -1.48
CA ALA A 85 11.16 -19.90 -0.67
C ALA A 85 12.52 -20.59 -0.85
N LYS A 86 13.07 -20.54 -2.07
CA LYS A 86 14.38 -21.13 -2.39
C LYS A 86 15.54 -20.17 -2.22
N GLU A 87 15.26 -18.91 -1.90
CA GLU A 87 16.24 -17.84 -1.77
C GLU A 87 17.16 -17.71 -3.01
N LYS A 88 16.58 -17.81 -4.21
CA LYS A 88 17.34 -17.94 -5.46
C LYS A 88 16.83 -17.01 -6.57
N ASP A 89 17.76 -16.36 -7.26
CA ASP A 89 17.48 -15.63 -8.50
C ASP A 89 17.02 -16.59 -9.60
N LEU A 90 15.94 -16.23 -10.29
CA LEU A 90 15.37 -17.02 -11.38
C LEU A 90 15.82 -16.50 -12.74
N TRP A 91 15.64 -15.21 -12.98
CA TRP A 91 16.00 -14.54 -14.22
C TRP A 91 16.01 -13.02 -14.03
N SER A 92 16.62 -12.32 -14.99
CA SER A 92 16.51 -10.87 -15.13
C SER A 92 16.06 -10.49 -16.55
N LEU A 93 15.47 -9.31 -16.69
CA LEU A 93 15.03 -8.76 -17.97
C LEU A 93 15.31 -7.26 -18.03
N ASP A 94 16.03 -6.84 -19.08
CA ASP A 94 16.31 -5.43 -19.32
C ASP A 94 15.14 -4.72 -20.00
N ILE A 95 14.84 -3.53 -19.49
CA ILE A 95 13.79 -2.62 -19.93
C ILE A 95 14.46 -1.34 -20.45
N ASP A 96 13.99 -0.88 -21.60
CA ASP A 96 14.56 0.24 -22.35
C ASP A 96 14.13 1.63 -21.84
N PHE A 97 13.52 1.69 -20.65
CA PHE A 97 13.09 2.94 -20.01
C PHE A 97 13.09 2.84 -18.47
N HIS A 98 13.15 4.02 -17.84
CA HIS A 98 13.08 4.13 -16.38
C HIS A 98 11.68 3.77 -15.85
N VAL A 99 11.60 2.74 -15.03
CA VAL A 99 10.34 2.29 -14.41
C VAL A 99 10.12 3.01 -13.08
N ASN A 100 8.96 3.62 -12.91
CA ASN A 100 8.58 4.33 -11.68
C ASN A 100 7.74 3.47 -10.74
N LYS A 101 6.85 2.64 -11.30
CA LYS A 101 5.94 1.75 -10.57
C LYS A 101 5.67 0.48 -11.35
N LEU A 102 5.36 -0.58 -10.62
CA LEU A 102 5.07 -1.90 -11.16
C LEU A 102 3.86 -2.53 -10.47
N ALA A 103 3.13 -3.35 -11.22
CA ALA A 103 2.03 -4.18 -10.72
C ALA A 103 1.98 -5.49 -11.49
N ILE A 104 1.47 -6.55 -10.87
CA ILE A 104 1.37 -7.88 -11.48
C ILE A 104 -0.06 -8.41 -11.40
N ASP A 105 -0.56 -8.96 -12.50
CA ASP A 105 -1.82 -9.70 -12.54
C ASP A 105 -1.61 -11.05 -13.26
N GLY A 106 -1.77 -12.13 -12.51
CA GLY A 106 -1.45 -13.48 -12.99
C GLY A 106 0.02 -13.60 -13.39
N ASP A 107 0.26 -13.82 -14.68
CA ASP A 107 1.61 -13.96 -15.27
C ASP A 107 2.03 -12.71 -16.09
N ILE A 108 1.34 -11.58 -15.90
CA ILE A 108 1.64 -10.34 -16.61
C ILE A 108 2.08 -9.27 -15.62
N LEU A 109 3.31 -8.81 -15.80
CA LEU A 109 3.89 -7.69 -15.08
C LEU A 109 3.72 -6.41 -15.90
N TYR A 110 3.14 -5.39 -15.28
CA TYR A 110 2.88 -4.08 -15.86
C TYR A 110 3.83 -3.05 -15.28
N LEU A 111 4.48 -2.30 -16.16
CA LEU A 111 5.57 -1.39 -15.84
C LEU A 111 5.21 0.00 -16.30
N ALA A 112 5.09 0.92 -15.35
CA ALA A 112 4.76 2.31 -15.64
C ALA A 112 5.98 3.21 -15.38
N GLY A 113 6.42 3.90 -16.42
CA GLY A 113 7.41 4.97 -16.37
C GLY A 113 6.76 6.32 -16.69
N SER A 114 7.55 7.39 -16.70
CA SER A 114 7.03 8.75 -16.93
C SER A 114 6.34 8.98 -18.28
N LYS A 115 6.68 8.17 -19.30
CA LYS A 115 6.13 8.23 -20.67
C LYS A 115 5.87 6.86 -21.29
N ASN A 116 5.99 5.79 -20.52
CA ASN A 116 5.87 4.43 -21.04
C ASN A 116 4.96 3.59 -20.15
N LEU A 117 4.15 2.76 -20.78
CA LEU A 117 3.47 1.66 -20.11
C LEU A 117 3.77 0.38 -20.89
N THR A 118 4.25 -0.65 -20.19
CA THR A 118 4.68 -1.91 -20.80
C THR A 118 4.07 -3.09 -20.07
N ALA A 119 3.63 -4.10 -20.80
CA ALA A 119 3.24 -5.40 -20.26
C ALA A 119 4.27 -6.46 -20.66
N VAL A 120 4.70 -7.25 -19.69
CA VAL A 120 5.67 -8.34 -19.84
C VAL A 120 5.06 -9.63 -19.30
N ASN A 121 5.15 -10.71 -20.08
CA ASN A 121 4.80 -12.02 -19.57
C ASN A 121 5.98 -12.59 -18.77
N VAL A 122 5.81 -12.80 -17.46
CA VAL A 122 6.90 -13.21 -16.56
C VAL A 122 7.34 -14.66 -16.73
N THR A 123 6.50 -15.51 -17.32
CA THR A 123 6.84 -16.91 -17.59
C THR A 123 7.71 -17.04 -18.84
N THR A 124 7.36 -16.32 -19.90
CA THR A 124 8.07 -16.37 -21.19
C THR A 124 9.18 -15.33 -21.29
N GLN A 125 9.21 -14.36 -20.36
CA GLN A 125 10.17 -13.24 -20.32
C GLN A 125 10.09 -12.36 -21.58
N LYS A 126 8.91 -12.30 -22.20
CA LYS A 126 8.67 -11.52 -23.41
C LYS A 126 7.77 -10.32 -23.13
N LYS A 127 8.16 -9.18 -23.70
CA LYS A 127 7.29 -8.02 -23.84
C LYS A 127 6.07 -8.40 -24.69
N ILE A 128 4.88 -8.19 -24.14
CA ILE A 128 3.60 -8.39 -24.84
C ILE A 128 3.31 -7.16 -25.69
N TRP A 129 3.36 -5.98 -25.06
CA TRP A 129 3.18 -4.68 -25.69
C TRP A 129 3.90 -3.59 -24.88
N GLN A 130 4.19 -2.48 -25.55
CA GLN A 130 4.68 -1.24 -24.95
C GLN A 130 4.07 -0.08 -25.72
N ILE A 131 3.56 0.90 -24.99
CA ILE A 131 2.96 2.10 -25.55
C ILE A 131 3.62 3.34 -24.96
N GLU A 132 3.66 4.40 -25.75
CA GLU A 132 3.96 5.73 -25.24
C GLU A 132 2.71 6.31 -24.57
N THR A 133 2.89 6.88 -23.38
CA THR A 133 1.83 7.54 -22.61
C THR A 133 2.11 9.03 -22.53
N PRO A 134 1.06 9.87 -22.40
CA PRO A 134 1.27 11.28 -22.07
C PRO A 134 2.16 11.42 -20.84
N PRO A 135 3.05 12.44 -20.77
CA PRO A 135 3.92 12.64 -19.63
C PRO A 135 3.12 12.68 -18.32
N ASN A 136 3.39 11.71 -17.46
CA ASN A 136 2.72 11.56 -16.18
C ASN A 136 3.74 11.25 -15.10
N LEU A 137 3.71 12.02 -14.00
CA LEU A 137 4.49 11.66 -12.82
C LEU A 137 3.81 10.48 -12.13
N VAL A 138 4.19 9.26 -12.50
CA VAL A 138 3.54 8.05 -11.99
C VAL A 138 3.77 7.90 -10.49
N SER A 139 2.71 8.11 -9.72
CA SER A 139 2.66 7.89 -8.28
C SER A 139 2.20 6.48 -7.94
N GLY A 140 1.36 5.87 -8.79
CA GLY A 140 0.74 4.58 -8.51
C GLY A 140 0.21 3.84 -9.72
N ILE A 141 0.13 2.52 -9.58
CA ILE A 141 -0.50 1.62 -10.55
C ILE A 141 -1.36 0.58 -9.80
N THR A 142 -2.57 0.32 -10.30
CA THR A 142 -3.50 -0.72 -9.81
C THR A 142 -4.13 -1.42 -11.01
N ILE A 143 -4.50 -2.70 -10.87
CA ILE A 143 -5.14 -3.47 -11.93
C ILE A 143 -6.41 -4.11 -11.38
N ASP A 144 -7.55 -3.91 -12.06
CA ASP A 144 -8.79 -4.64 -11.76
C ASP A 144 -9.52 -4.96 -13.05
N LYS A 145 -10.03 -6.21 -13.16
CA LYS A 145 -10.94 -6.65 -14.23
C LYS A 145 -10.48 -6.26 -15.65
N GLY A 146 -9.19 -6.40 -15.94
CA GLY A 146 -8.64 -6.11 -17.26
C GLY A 146 -8.38 -4.62 -17.55
N ILE A 147 -8.38 -3.78 -16.52
CA ILE A 147 -8.08 -2.36 -16.61
C ILE A 147 -6.90 -2.02 -15.70
N ILE A 148 -5.95 -1.25 -16.24
CA ILE A 148 -4.78 -0.70 -15.54
C ILE A 148 -5.08 0.75 -15.21
N TYR A 149 -5.01 1.12 -13.94
CA TYR A 149 -5.22 2.47 -13.44
C TYR A 149 -3.89 3.07 -13.00
N VAL A 150 -3.48 4.16 -13.65
CA VAL A 150 -2.21 4.85 -13.39
C VAL A 150 -2.50 6.22 -12.80
N GLY A 151 -2.16 6.39 -11.52
CA GLY A 151 -2.24 7.65 -10.80
C GLY A 151 -0.96 8.47 -10.94
N GLY A 152 -1.11 9.79 -10.92
CA GLY A 152 0.00 10.74 -11.02
C GLY A 152 -0.51 12.18 -11.09
N ASN A 153 -0.10 12.95 -12.11
CA ASN A 153 -0.69 14.28 -12.34
C ASN A 153 -2.16 14.22 -12.83
N THR A 154 -2.54 13.07 -13.38
CA THR A 154 -3.88 12.67 -13.78
C THR A 154 -4.10 11.21 -13.38
N LEU A 155 -5.36 10.74 -13.43
CA LEU A 155 -5.68 9.32 -13.33
C LEU A 155 -6.06 8.82 -14.73
N SER A 156 -5.27 7.91 -15.29
CA SER A 156 -5.54 7.28 -16.59
C SER A 156 -5.90 5.82 -16.41
N ALA A 157 -6.82 5.33 -17.23
CA ALA A 157 -7.15 3.92 -17.35
C ALA A 157 -6.77 3.37 -18.72
N TYR A 158 -6.15 2.20 -18.74
CA TYR A 158 -5.73 1.50 -19.96
C TYR A 158 -6.23 0.06 -19.94
N ASP A 159 -6.50 -0.52 -21.10
CA ASP A 159 -6.85 -1.94 -21.17
C ASP A 159 -5.59 -2.82 -21.00
N THR A 160 -5.74 -3.97 -20.34
CA THR A 160 -4.61 -4.89 -20.09
C THR A 160 -4.13 -5.65 -21.32
N LYS A 161 -4.94 -5.74 -22.38
CA LYS A 161 -4.71 -6.62 -23.52
C LYS A 161 -3.78 -5.97 -24.56
N TYR A 162 -3.92 -4.67 -24.76
CA TYR A 162 -3.22 -3.91 -25.78
C TYR A 162 -2.62 -2.60 -25.25
N GLY A 163 -2.99 -2.18 -24.03
CA GLY A 163 -2.53 -0.92 -23.46
C GLY A 163 -3.26 0.31 -24.01
N ASN A 164 -4.42 0.18 -24.67
CA ASN A 164 -5.12 1.36 -25.18
C ASN A 164 -5.66 2.21 -24.03
N LEU A 165 -5.56 3.53 -24.17
CA LEU A 165 -6.20 4.46 -23.26
C LEU A 165 -7.73 4.30 -23.34
N LEU A 166 -8.35 3.97 -22.21
CA LEU A 166 -9.81 3.87 -22.08
C LEU A 166 -10.41 5.22 -21.69
N TRP A 167 -9.81 5.88 -20.70
CA TRP A 167 -10.22 7.20 -20.24
C TRP A 167 -9.10 7.89 -19.45
N ASN A 168 -9.19 9.21 -19.33
CA ASN A 168 -8.30 10.03 -18.50
C ASN A 168 -9.14 11.00 -17.66
N PHE A 169 -8.75 11.17 -16.41
CA PHE A 169 -9.40 12.04 -15.45
C PHE A 169 -8.41 13.04 -14.86
N LYS A 170 -8.77 14.32 -14.92
CA LYS A 170 -8.02 15.41 -14.29
C LYS A 170 -8.80 15.94 -13.09
N ALA A 171 -8.21 15.80 -11.90
CA ALA A 171 -8.83 16.26 -10.67
C ALA A 171 -8.93 17.80 -10.60
N THR A 172 -10.00 18.27 -9.97
CA THR A 172 -10.14 19.69 -9.59
C THR A 172 -9.32 19.97 -8.33
N LEU A 173 -8.57 21.08 -8.34
CA LEU A 173 -7.83 21.60 -7.19
C LEU A 173 -8.78 22.31 -6.22
N LEU A 174 -8.56 22.14 -4.92
CA LEU A 174 -9.26 22.88 -3.86
C LEU A 174 -8.85 24.36 -3.83
N SER A 175 -7.57 24.66 -4.06
CA SER A 175 -7.02 26.02 -3.99
C SER A 175 -6.91 26.73 -5.35
N GLY A 176 -7.22 26.02 -6.45
CA GLY A 176 -7.07 26.54 -7.82
C GLY A 176 -5.63 26.81 -8.29
N LYS A 177 -4.61 26.54 -7.46
CA LYS A 177 -3.19 26.80 -7.78
C LYS A 177 -2.33 25.55 -7.59
N GLY A 178 -1.35 25.38 -8.49
CA GLY A 178 -0.38 24.29 -8.47
C GLY A 178 -0.78 23.09 -9.32
N GLU A 179 -0.04 22.00 -9.20
CA GLU A 179 -0.34 20.73 -9.86
C GLU A 179 -1.05 19.77 -8.89
N ASN A 180 -1.95 18.94 -9.42
CA ASN A 180 -2.53 17.84 -8.66
C ASN A 180 -1.55 16.68 -8.72
N PHE A 181 -1.14 16.15 -7.58
CA PHE A 181 -0.52 14.83 -7.52
C PHE A 181 -1.48 13.90 -6.80
N LEU A 182 -2.02 12.97 -7.59
CA LEU A 182 -2.91 11.94 -7.09
C LEU A 182 -2.08 10.80 -6.49
N GLY A 183 -2.56 10.22 -5.41
CA GLY A 183 -1.94 9.05 -4.77
C GLY A 183 -2.18 7.76 -5.54
N LEU A 184 -2.06 6.64 -4.83
CA LEU A 184 -2.35 5.31 -5.35
C LEU A 184 -3.88 5.12 -5.50
N PRO A 185 -4.40 4.72 -6.66
CA PRO A 185 -5.82 4.41 -6.80
C PRO A 185 -6.19 3.18 -5.97
N ALA A 186 -7.29 3.26 -5.22
CA ALA A 186 -7.96 2.11 -4.62
C ALA A 186 -9.20 1.74 -5.44
N ILE A 187 -9.53 0.46 -5.53
CA ILE A 187 -10.62 -0.06 -6.37
C ILE A 187 -11.50 -0.99 -5.56
N TYR A 188 -12.80 -0.73 -5.60
CA TYR A 188 -13.79 -1.60 -4.99
C TYR A 188 -15.16 -1.42 -5.65
N ASN A 189 -15.90 -2.50 -5.86
CA ASN A 189 -17.26 -2.50 -6.42
C ASN A 189 -17.43 -1.62 -7.68
N ASN A 190 -16.52 -1.76 -8.65
CA ASN A 190 -16.50 -0.99 -9.91
C ASN A 190 -16.34 0.53 -9.73
N LYS A 191 -15.77 0.97 -8.60
CA LYS A 191 -15.37 2.37 -8.40
C LYS A 191 -13.88 2.46 -8.15
N VAL A 192 -13.27 3.55 -8.65
CA VAL A 192 -11.89 3.94 -8.35
C VAL A 192 -11.93 5.11 -7.39
N TYR A 193 -11.20 5.00 -6.29
CA TYR A 193 -11.10 6.00 -5.24
C TYR A 193 -9.70 6.61 -5.26
N ILE A 194 -9.63 7.93 -5.37
CA ILE A 194 -8.35 8.62 -5.48
C ILE A 194 -8.44 10.08 -5.02
N GLY A 195 -7.33 10.59 -4.51
CA GLY A 195 -7.19 12.00 -4.19
C GLY A 195 -5.72 12.39 -4.07
N GLY A 196 -5.50 13.66 -3.79
CA GLY A 196 -4.21 14.24 -3.47
C GLY A 196 -4.37 15.35 -2.44
N ASN A 197 -3.25 15.89 -1.96
CA ASN A 197 -3.23 16.91 -0.91
C ASN A 197 -3.95 18.21 -1.29
N LYS A 198 -3.97 18.57 -2.57
CA LYS A 198 -4.55 19.81 -3.09
C LYS A 198 -5.82 19.59 -3.89
N SER A 199 -6.27 18.34 -4.06
CA SER A 199 -7.46 18.02 -4.83
C SER A 199 -8.61 17.64 -3.92
N TYR A 200 -9.82 17.58 -4.48
CA TYR A 200 -10.89 16.80 -3.87
C TYR A 200 -10.48 15.32 -3.79
N PHE A 201 -11.15 14.57 -2.92
CA PHE A 201 -11.14 13.12 -2.93
C PHE A 201 -12.34 12.63 -3.75
N TYR A 202 -12.11 11.72 -4.69
CA TYR A 202 -13.09 11.27 -5.68
C TYR A 202 -13.38 9.79 -5.54
N ALA A 203 -14.64 9.43 -5.79
CA ALA A 203 -15.01 8.12 -6.29
C ALA A 203 -15.48 8.26 -7.75
N LEU A 204 -14.86 7.49 -8.64
CA LEU A 204 -15.15 7.49 -10.07
C LEU A 204 -15.67 6.12 -10.48
N ASP A 205 -16.52 6.06 -11.50
CA ASP A 205 -16.86 4.79 -12.14
C ASP A 205 -15.60 4.20 -12.79
N ALA A 206 -15.29 2.94 -12.48
CA ALA A 206 -14.03 2.33 -12.86
C ALA A 206 -13.92 2.06 -14.38
N LYS A 207 -15.05 1.98 -15.10
CA LYS A 207 -15.07 1.70 -16.53
C LYS A 207 -15.01 2.96 -17.38
N THR A 208 -15.57 4.06 -16.89
CA THR A 208 -15.78 5.29 -17.67
C THR A 208 -14.98 6.48 -17.14
N GLY A 209 -14.50 6.42 -15.90
CA GLY A 209 -13.80 7.53 -15.24
C GLY A 209 -14.74 8.68 -14.82
N THR A 210 -16.06 8.52 -14.94
CA THR A 210 -17.02 9.56 -14.57
C THR A 210 -17.15 9.69 -13.06
N GLU A 211 -17.27 10.92 -12.56
CA GLU A 211 -17.49 11.20 -11.14
C GLU A 211 -18.80 10.57 -10.65
N VAL A 212 -18.70 9.73 -9.61
CA VAL A 212 -19.85 9.20 -8.88
C VAL A 212 -20.15 10.12 -7.69
N TRP A 213 -19.12 10.43 -6.91
CA TRP A 213 -19.17 11.43 -5.85
C TRP A 213 -17.77 11.99 -5.58
N LYS A 214 -17.71 13.13 -4.89
CA LYS A 214 -16.46 13.70 -4.36
C LYS A 214 -16.69 14.43 -3.06
N VAL A 215 -15.63 14.59 -2.29
CA VAL A 215 -15.60 15.41 -1.07
C VAL A 215 -14.44 16.40 -1.11
N ALA A 216 -14.66 17.58 -0.53
CA ALA A 216 -13.69 18.67 -0.49
C ALA A 216 -12.61 18.44 0.59
N LYS A 217 -11.94 17.28 0.52
CA LYS A 217 -10.89 16.87 1.46
C LYS A 217 -9.62 16.56 0.71
N GLY A 218 -8.58 17.36 0.94
CA GLY A 218 -7.23 17.05 0.49
C GLY A 218 -6.66 15.95 1.38
N ILE A 219 -6.09 14.91 0.77
CA ILE A 219 -5.58 13.74 1.53
C ILE A 219 -4.05 13.72 1.56
N THR A 220 -3.49 13.24 2.66
CA THR A 220 -2.03 13.13 2.88
C THR A 220 -1.49 11.73 2.59
N GLY A 221 -2.36 10.72 2.65
CA GLY A 221 -2.07 9.32 2.35
C GLY A 221 -2.92 8.77 1.21
N ASN A 222 -2.97 7.45 1.12
CA ASN A 222 -3.82 6.72 0.18
C ASN A 222 -5.13 6.31 0.87
N PRO A 223 -6.25 6.21 0.14
CA PRO A 223 -7.49 5.69 0.70
C PRO A 223 -7.41 4.20 0.96
N SER A 224 -8.11 3.74 1.99
CA SER A 224 -8.27 2.31 2.31
C SER A 224 -9.73 1.96 2.42
N ILE A 225 -10.12 0.80 1.88
CA ILE A 225 -11.53 0.42 1.76
C ILE A 225 -11.78 -0.88 2.52
N GLY A 226 -12.84 -0.91 3.32
CA GLY A 226 -13.26 -2.11 4.05
C GLY A 226 -14.50 -1.86 4.89
N ALA A 227 -15.19 -2.93 5.27
CA ALA A 227 -16.41 -2.88 6.10
C ALA A 227 -17.48 -1.87 5.60
N GLY A 228 -17.62 -1.72 4.27
CA GLY A 228 -18.57 -0.81 3.64
C GLY A 228 -18.23 0.68 3.77
N LYS A 229 -16.98 1.02 4.09
CA LYS A 229 -16.51 2.40 4.31
C LYS A 229 -15.23 2.69 3.53
N VAL A 230 -14.97 3.97 3.29
CA VAL A 230 -13.69 4.48 2.76
C VAL A 230 -12.99 5.27 3.84
N PHE A 231 -11.75 4.92 4.15
CA PHE A 231 -10.95 5.57 5.16
C PHE A 231 -9.88 6.44 4.53
N ILE A 232 -9.79 7.70 4.94
CA ILE A 232 -8.81 8.66 4.44
C ILE A 232 -8.22 9.50 5.58
N SER A 233 -6.93 9.79 5.48
CA SER A 233 -6.25 10.78 6.31
C SER A 233 -6.20 12.11 5.55
N ASP A 234 -6.70 13.18 6.14
CA ASP A 234 -6.71 14.50 5.54
C ASP A 234 -5.50 15.38 5.94
N VAL A 235 -5.32 16.48 5.22
CA VAL A 235 -4.26 17.47 5.45
C VAL A 235 -4.39 18.20 6.79
N ASP A 236 -5.56 18.18 7.42
CA ASP A 236 -5.82 18.84 8.68
C ASP A 236 -5.53 17.93 9.89
N GLY A 237 -5.05 16.71 9.67
CA GLY A 237 -4.76 15.74 10.72
C GLY A 237 -6.03 15.09 11.24
N SER A 238 -6.84 14.53 10.35
CA SER A 238 -8.04 13.78 10.72
C SER A 238 -8.12 12.48 9.94
N LEU A 239 -8.53 11.41 10.61
CA LEU A 239 -8.94 10.17 9.97
C LEU A 239 -10.46 10.22 9.78
N HIS A 240 -10.90 10.08 8.54
CA HIS A 240 -12.32 10.02 8.19
C HIS A 240 -12.71 8.60 7.86
N ALA A 241 -13.93 8.22 8.25
CA ALA A 241 -14.65 7.13 7.63
C ALA A 241 -15.81 7.72 6.82
N LEU A 242 -15.76 7.50 5.52
CA LEU A 242 -16.77 7.95 4.59
C LEU A 242 -17.67 6.77 4.19
N ASP A 243 -18.95 7.05 4.00
CA ASP A 243 -19.88 6.14 3.38
C ASP A 243 -19.42 5.81 1.95
N LEU A 244 -19.35 4.52 1.64
CA LEU A 244 -18.83 4.03 0.35
C LEU A 244 -19.70 4.46 -0.85
N GLU A 245 -21.00 4.65 -0.64
CA GLU A 245 -21.95 4.91 -1.71
C GLU A 245 -22.08 6.39 -2.03
N ASN A 246 -21.96 7.27 -1.04
CA ASN A 246 -22.19 8.71 -1.22
C ASN A 246 -21.08 9.63 -0.69
N GLY A 247 -20.04 9.09 -0.06
CA GLY A 247 -18.88 9.83 0.43
C GLY A 247 -19.15 10.68 1.68
N LYS A 248 -20.33 10.63 2.29
CA LYS A 248 -20.62 11.40 3.51
C LYS A 248 -19.79 10.87 4.68
N ASP A 249 -19.31 11.77 5.53
CA ASP A 249 -18.67 11.41 6.79
C ASP A 249 -19.63 10.61 7.67
N ILE A 250 -19.20 9.41 8.07
CA ILE A 250 -19.84 8.56 9.08
C ILE A 250 -19.30 8.97 10.45
N TRP A 251 -17.96 9.04 10.55
CA TRP A 251 -17.27 9.51 11.73
C TRP A 251 -15.92 10.15 11.35
N THR A 252 -15.42 10.98 12.25
CA THR A 252 -14.10 11.61 12.15
C THR A 252 -13.36 11.38 13.46
N PHE A 253 -12.12 10.93 13.36
CA PHE A 253 -11.19 10.79 14.48
C PHE A 253 -10.06 11.81 14.30
N LYS A 254 -9.81 12.62 15.34
CA LYS A 254 -8.76 13.63 15.28
C LYS A 254 -7.40 12.96 15.46
N ILE A 255 -6.52 13.16 14.50
CA ILE A 255 -5.11 12.79 14.59
C ILE A 255 -4.35 14.06 15.04
N GLU A 256 -3.41 13.92 15.96
CA GLU A 256 -2.66 15.06 16.50
C GLU A 256 -1.73 15.73 15.46
N SER A 257 -1.48 15.08 14.32
CA SER A 257 -0.67 15.60 13.20
C SER A 257 -1.06 14.93 11.86
N VAL A 258 -0.24 15.12 10.82
CA VAL A 258 -0.37 14.50 9.49
C VAL A 258 -0.48 12.98 9.62
N GLY A 259 -1.58 12.43 9.14
CA GLY A 259 -1.81 10.98 9.10
C GLY A 259 -1.17 10.34 7.88
N TYR A 260 -0.59 9.15 8.06
CA TYR A 260 -0.20 8.27 6.96
C TYR A 260 -1.41 7.55 6.36
N SER A 261 -1.19 6.67 5.38
CA SER A 261 -2.26 5.85 4.79
C SER A 261 -2.86 4.91 5.87
N PRO A 262 -4.19 4.91 6.08
CA PRO A 262 -4.83 4.02 7.05
C PRO A 262 -4.76 2.56 6.62
N VAL A 263 -4.86 1.64 7.58
CA VAL A 263 -4.92 0.19 7.36
C VAL A 263 -6.20 -0.34 7.98
N VAL A 264 -6.96 -1.13 7.24
CA VAL A 264 -8.26 -1.66 7.66
C VAL A 264 -8.14 -3.15 7.87
N ALA A 265 -8.32 -3.61 9.11
CA ALA A 265 -8.33 -5.03 9.42
C ALA A 265 -9.29 -5.36 10.56
N LYS A 266 -10.13 -6.38 10.34
CA LYS A 266 -11.13 -6.86 11.31
C LYS A 266 -12.00 -5.71 11.82
N GLU A 267 -11.97 -5.44 13.13
CA GLU A 267 -12.77 -4.44 13.83
C GLU A 267 -12.06 -3.08 14.01
N TYR A 268 -10.89 -2.92 13.36
CA TYR A 268 -10.04 -1.74 13.54
C TYR A 268 -9.66 -1.07 12.22
N VAL A 269 -9.43 0.23 12.34
CA VAL A 269 -8.63 1.03 11.41
C VAL A 269 -7.38 1.48 12.15
N TYR A 270 -6.22 1.24 11.56
CA TYR A 270 -4.94 1.66 12.10
C TYR A 270 -4.43 2.85 11.32
N VAL A 271 -3.92 3.86 12.01
CA VAL A 271 -3.31 5.02 11.38
C VAL A 271 -2.07 5.43 12.16
N ALA A 272 -1.00 5.73 11.43
CA ALA A 272 0.19 6.33 11.98
C ALA A 272 0.12 7.86 11.83
N SER A 273 0.74 8.57 12.75
CA SER A 273 0.91 10.02 12.71
C SER A 273 2.30 10.40 13.17
N LEU A 274 2.91 11.38 12.49
CA LEU A 274 4.19 11.94 12.89
C LEU A 274 3.97 13.34 13.48
N GLU A 275 4.12 13.45 14.79
CA GLU A 275 4.10 14.70 15.52
C GLU A 275 5.49 15.35 15.58
N SER A 276 5.52 16.63 15.97
CA SER A 276 6.77 17.35 16.18
C SER A 276 7.68 16.65 17.20
N GLY A 277 8.99 16.71 16.99
CA GLY A 277 9.97 16.06 17.87
C GLY A 277 10.12 14.56 17.63
N ASP A 278 9.86 14.12 16.38
CA ASP A 278 9.98 12.73 15.94
C ASP A 278 9.12 11.75 16.75
N VAL A 279 7.94 12.21 17.17
CA VAL A 279 7.00 11.36 17.92
C VAL A 279 6.08 10.67 16.92
N LEU A 280 6.25 9.36 16.79
CA LEU A 280 5.37 8.52 15.98
C LEU A 280 4.28 7.94 16.87
N ASN A 281 3.04 8.28 16.57
CA ASN A 281 1.88 7.65 17.20
C ASN A 281 1.22 6.68 16.24
N ILE A 282 0.93 5.48 16.73
CA ILE A 282 0.11 4.49 16.03
C ILE A 282 -1.18 4.32 16.83
N TYR A 283 -2.30 4.56 16.16
CA TYR A 283 -3.63 4.48 16.72
C TYR A 283 -4.32 3.21 16.22
N GLY A 284 -4.99 2.48 17.11
CA GLY A 284 -6.02 1.52 16.76
C GLY A 284 -7.39 2.13 17.02
N VAL A 285 -8.16 2.37 15.96
CA VAL A 285 -9.46 3.03 16.00
C VAL A 285 -10.56 2.02 15.68
N ASP A 286 -11.65 2.05 16.43
CA ASP A 286 -12.84 1.22 16.18
C ASP A 286 -13.45 1.54 14.81
N ILE A 287 -13.59 0.52 13.96
CA ILE A 287 -14.01 0.70 12.57
C ILE A 287 -15.45 1.22 12.42
N GLU A 288 -16.32 0.94 13.39
CA GLU A 288 -17.73 1.33 13.34
C GLU A 288 -17.96 2.69 14.00
N THR A 289 -17.29 2.97 15.11
CA THR A 289 -17.58 4.15 15.94
C THR A 289 -16.56 5.27 15.83
N GLY A 290 -15.38 5.03 15.25
CA GLY A 290 -14.31 6.02 15.17
C GLY A 290 -13.63 6.33 16.51
N LYS A 291 -13.90 5.53 17.56
CA LYS A 291 -13.30 5.72 18.89
C LYS A 291 -11.93 5.08 18.96
N GLU A 292 -10.97 5.78 19.54
CA GLU A 292 -9.67 5.20 19.90
C GLU A 292 -9.88 4.00 20.84
N LYS A 293 -9.24 2.88 20.50
CA LYS A 293 -9.17 1.69 21.35
C LYS A 293 -7.83 1.58 22.04
N TRP A 294 -6.77 2.00 21.36
CA TRP A 294 -5.43 2.06 21.89
C TRP A 294 -4.55 3.04 21.08
N LYS A 295 -3.51 3.55 21.72
CA LYS A 295 -2.45 4.37 21.14
C LYS A 295 -1.11 3.83 21.63
N SER A 296 -0.16 3.64 20.72
CA SER A 296 1.24 3.29 21.02
C SER A 296 2.18 4.34 20.42
N GLN A 297 3.18 4.74 21.20
CA GLN A 297 4.10 5.80 20.85
C GLN A 297 5.52 5.27 20.62
N PHE A 298 6.15 5.76 19.55
CA PHE A 298 7.50 5.42 19.11
C PHE A 298 8.27 6.70 18.75
N LYS A 299 9.54 6.56 18.38
CA LYS A 299 10.36 7.66 17.85
C LYS A 299 10.62 7.48 16.35
N GLY A 300 10.84 8.56 15.62
CA GLY A 300 11.16 8.56 14.19
C GLY A 300 9.92 8.53 13.30
N ALA A 301 10.10 8.40 11.98
CA ALA A 301 9.01 8.38 11.02
C ALA A 301 8.63 6.93 10.65
N ALA A 302 7.34 6.62 10.58
CA ALA A 302 6.89 5.30 10.14
C ALA A 302 7.03 5.12 8.63
N SER A 303 7.33 3.88 8.22
CA SER A 303 6.97 3.37 6.90
C SER A 303 5.46 3.14 6.81
N ASN A 304 4.99 2.60 5.70
CA ASN A 304 3.63 2.06 5.62
C ASN A 304 3.41 0.99 6.71
N LEU A 305 2.22 1.00 7.30
CA LEU A 305 1.74 -0.06 8.18
C LEU A 305 1.15 -1.21 7.34
N ILE A 306 1.26 -2.43 7.83
CA ILE A 306 0.48 -3.58 7.33
C ILE A 306 -0.05 -4.37 8.53
N VAL A 307 -1.13 -5.13 8.33
CA VAL A 307 -1.64 -6.08 9.33
C VAL A 307 -1.62 -7.47 8.74
N ALA A 308 -0.70 -8.31 9.23
CA ALA A 308 -0.65 -9.73 8.96
C ALA A 308 -1.49 -10.46 10.02
N ASN A 309 -2.73 -10.84 9.66
CA ASN A 309 -3.70 -11.48 10.57
C ASN A 309 -4.01 -10.67 11.85
N ASP A 310 -3.31 -10.92 12.95
CA ASP A 310 -3.46 -10.26 14.26
C ASP A 310 -2.21 -9.47 14.67
N VAL A 311 -1.26 -9.30 13.74
CA VAL A 311 0.00 -8.58 13.97
C VAL A 311 0.13 -7.40 13.04
N LEU A 312 0.30 -6.22 13.62
CA LEU A 312 0.60 -4.98 12.91
C LEU A 312 2.12 -4.86 12.76
N ILE A 313 2.58 -4.66 11.53
CA ILE A 313 4.01 -4.61 11.19
C ILE A 313 4.30 -3.26 10.54
N PHE A 314 5.39 -2.62 10.96
CA PHE A 314 5.88 -1.38 10.38
C PHE A 314 7.37 -1.20 10.67
N GLY A 315 8.05 -0.43 9.82
CA GLY A 315 9.39 0.06 10.07
C GLY A 315 9.34 1.51 10.53
N ASN A 316 10.29 1.94 11.35
CA ASN A 316 10.54 3.35 11.56
C ASN A 316 11.96 3.72 11.11
N THR A 317 12.11 4.93 10.59
CA THR A 317 13.42 5.51 10.31
C THR A 317 13.78 6.46 11.46
N LYS A 318 14.90 6.20 12.13
CA LYS A 318 15.48 7.11 13.11
C LYS A 318 16.25 8.18 12.36
N VAL A 319 15.82 9.43 12.48
CA VAL A 319 16.61 10.57 12.02
C VAL A 319 17.64 10.84 13.11
N SER A 320 18.90 10.45 12.88
CA SER A 320 20.01 10.81 13.76
C SER A 320 20.79 11.98 13.19
N ASP A 321 21.36 12.82 14.06
CA ASP A 321 22.32 13.87 13.68
C ASP A 321 23.61 13.28 13.08
N SER A 322 23.89 11.99 13.33
CA SER A 322 24.94 11.24 12.66
C SER A 322 24.48 10.86 11.26
N MET A 323 25.38 10.98 10.28
CA MET A 323 25.21 10.62 8.85
C MET A 323 25.03 9.10 8.63
N THR A 324 24.11 8.48 9.38
CA THR A 324 23.81 7.05 9.39
C THR A 324 22.31 6.88 9.33
N PHE A 325 21.80 6.20 8.29
CA PHE A 325 20.41 5.76 8.31
C PHE A 325 20.31 4.51 9.20
N SER A 326 19.51 4.60 10.25
CA SER A 326 19.13 3.44 11.06
C SER A 326 17.62 3.40 11.21
N GLY A 327 17.10 2.21 11.42
CA GLY A 327 15.68 2.00 11.57
C GLY A 327 15.38 0.84 12.50
N THR A 328 14.11 0.65 12.80
CA THR A 328 13.65 -0.50 13.56
C THR A 328 12.39 -1.07 12.90
N LEU A 329 12.41 -2.36 12.59
CA LEU A 329 11.22 -3.11 12.20
C LEU A 329 10.50 -3.58 13.47
N TYR A 330 9.21 -3.25 13.58
CA TYR A 330 8.36 -3.60 14.70
C TYR A 330 7.25 -4.55 14.30
N ALA A 331 6.89 -5.44 15.22
CA ALA A 331 5.63 -6.15 15.22
C ALA A 331 4.88 -5.90 16.52
N LEU A 332 3.62 -5.50 16.40
CA LEU A 332 2.71 -5.25 17.51
C LEU A 332 1.50 -6.19 17.44
N GLU A 333 0.94 -6.53 18.59
CA GLU A 333 -0.40 -7.13 18.66
C GLU A 333 -1.43 -6.11 18.15
N ALA A 334 -2.14 -6.44 17.06
CA ALA A 334 -3.07 -5.51 16.42
C ALA A 334 -4.24 -5.09 17.34
N LYS A 335 -4.65 -5.97 18.26
CA LYS A 335 -5.77 -5.71 19.19
C LYS A 335 -5.49 -4.65 20.28
N ASN A 336 -4.22 -4.41 20.63
CA ASN A 336 -3.87 -3.58 21.79
C ASN A 336 -2.56 -2.78 21.64
N GLY A 337 -1.87 -2.87 20.50
CA GLY A 337 -0.65 -2.11 20.21
C GLY A 337 0.58 -2.54 21.00
N LYS A 338 0.56 -3.67 21.72
CA LYS A 338 1.72 -4.15 22.49
C LYS A 338 2.80 -4.75 21.58
N GLU A 339 4.06 -4.39 21.83
CA GLU A 339 5.21 -4.95 21.11
C GLU A 339 5.29 -6.47 21.31
N ILE A 340 5.36 -7.20 20.19
CA ILE A 340 5.66 -8.63 20.15
C ILE A 340 7.18 -8.80 20.00
N TRP A 341 7.75 -8.11 19.02
CA TRP A 341 9.19 -8.07 18.80
C TRP A 341 9.59 -6.79 18.05
N LYS A 342 10.89 -6.49 18.11
CA LYS A 342 11.55 -5.48 17.27
C LYS A 342 12.90 -5.96 16.76
N MET A 343 13.30 -5.45 15.61
CA MET A 343 14.58 -5.73 14.98
C MET A 343 15.21 -4.41 14.50
N GLU A 344 16.36 -4.05 15.06
CA GLU A 344 17.14 -2.89 14.62
C GLU A 344 17.77 -3.18 13.25
N THR A 345 17.80 -2.17 12.38
CA THR A 345 18.31 -2.23 11.01
C THR A 345 19.36 -1.14 10.80
N ASN A 346 20.35 -1.44 9.96
CA ASN A 346 21.36 -0.47 9.50
C ASN A 346 20.89 0.31 8.25
N SER A 347 19.59 0.30 7.99
CA SER A 347 18.95 0.99 6.89
C SER A 347 17.73 1.76 7.38
N SER A 348 17.42 2.85 6.68
CA SER A 348 16.12 3.50 6.80
C SER A 348 15.04 2.64 6.14
N PHE A 349 13.78 2.98 6.38
CA PHE A 349 12.66 2.49 5.58
C PHE A 349 12.25 3.59 4.63
N THR A 350 12.48 3.38 3.33
CA THR A 350 12.14 4.36 2.29
C THR A 350 10.86 3.99 1.57
N GLN A 351 10.64 2.69 1.39
CA GLN A 351 9.44 2.13 0.81
C GLN A 351 9.02 0.92 1.67
N GLY A 352 7.71 0.72 1.71
CA GLY A 352 7.00 -0.03 2.72
C GLY A 352 7.09 -1.54 2.60
N ILE A 353 6.38 -2.15 3.53
CA ILE A 353 6.57 -3.53 3.92
C ILE A 353 5.58 -4.43 3.21
N VAL A 354 6.06 -5.59 2.79
CA VAL A 354 5.29 -6.67 2.20
C VAL A 354 5.45 -7.88 3.10
N ALA A 355 4.35 -8.53 3.47
CA ALA A 355 4.41 -9.81 4.19
C ALA A 355 3.79 -10.90 3.31
N VAL A 356 4.57 -11.94 3.05
CA VAL A 356 4.18 -13.09 2.24
C VAL A 356 4.59 -14.35 2.98
N GLU A 357 3.61 -15.20 3.28
CA GLU A 357 3.82 -16.39 4.10
C GLU A 357 4.50 -16.07 5.44
N ASP A 358 5.71 -16.58 5.68
CA ASP A 358 6.55 -16.33 6.85
C ASP A 358 7.71 -15.37 6.58
N VAL A 359 7.66 -14.62 5.47
CA VAL A 359 8.71 -13.68 5.07
C VAL A 359 8.16 -12.24 5.04
N ILE A 360 8.90 -11.33 5.66
CA ILE A 360 8.75 -9.88 5.44
C ILE A 360 9.76 -9.43 4.41
N LEU A 361 9.29 -8.74 3.38
CA LEU A 361 10.10 -7.98 2.46
C LEU A 361 9.98 -6.50 2.81
N TYR A 362 11.10 -5.80 2.89
CA TYR A 362 11.10 -4.35 3.04
C TYR A 362 12.24 -3.74 2.22
N THR A 363 12.03 -2.50 1.80
CA THR A 363 13.05 -1.72 1.10
C THR A 363 13.61 -0.65 2.01
N GLY A 364 14.92 -0.49 1.98
CA GLY A 364 15.60 0.48 2.83
C GLY A 364 16.84 1.06 2.18
N THR A 365 17.19 2.26 2.62
CA THR A 365 18.37 2.97 2.11
C THR A 365 19.47 2.92 3.16
N GLU A 366 20.66 2.55 2.71
CA GLU A 366 21.88 2.57 3.52
C GLU A 366 22.76 3.75 3.09
N LEU A 367 23.46 4.34 4.06
CA LEU A 367 24.58 5.24 3.78
C LEU A 367 25.88 4.43 3.78
N PRO A 368 26.85 4.82 2.93
CA PRO A 368 28.18 4.23 2.96
C PRO A 368 28.82 4.42 4.35
N PRO A 369 29.72 3.53 4.79
CA PRO A 369 30.44 3.69 6.04
C PRO A 369 31.19 5.02 6.06
N VAL A 370 31.16 5.74 7.18
CA VAL A 370 31.85 7.03 7.34
C VAL A 370 33.35 6.92 7.02
N GLU A 371 33.95 5.77 7.34
CA GLU A 371 35.36 5.45 7.08
C GLU A 371 35.71 5.36 5.59
N SER A 372 34.73 5.19 4.71
CA SER A 372 34.96 5.10 3.26
C SER A 372 35.26 6.46 2.61
N GLY A 373 34.98 7.58 3.29
CA GLY A 373 35.11 8.92 2.73
C GLY A 373 34.13 9.26 1.59
N ASP A 374 33.26 8.31 1.19
CA ASP A 374 32.13 8.55 0.30
C ASP A 374 30.96 9.07 1.15
N PHE A 375 30.61 10.34 0.97
CA PHE A 375 29.51 10.99 1.68
C PHE A 375 28.27 11.20 0.78
N GLY A 376 28.30 10.69 -0.46
CA GLY A 376 27.35 11.06 -1.51
C GLY A 376 26.43 9.94 -2.01
N ASN A 377 26.85 8.68 -1.94
CA ASN A 377 26.12 7.59 -2.63
C ASN A 377 25.32 6.72 -1.66
N SER A 378 24.09 7.12 -1.36
CA SER A 378 23.13 6.23 -0.70
C SER A 378 22.75 5.06 -1.62
N THR A 379 22.56 3.87 -1.05
CA THR A 379 22.17 2.66 -1.81
C THR A 379 20.88 2.06 -1.28
N ASP A 380 19.93 1.86 -2.19
CA ASP A 380 18.65 1.24 -1.89
C ASP A 380 18.75 -0.28 -2.03
N HIS A 381 18.17 -0.96 -1.04
CA HIS A 381 18.20 -2.41 -0.94
C HIS A 381 16.81 -2.96 -0.65
N LEU A 382 16.56 -4.17 -1.14
CA LEU A 382 15.47 -5.04 -0.76
C LEU A 382 15.99 -6.11 0.21
N TYR A 383 15.33 -6.22 1.36
CA TYR A 383 15.65 -7.18 2.41
C TYR A 383 14.55 -8.22 2.52
N PHE A 384 14.95 -9.47 2.73
CA PHE A 384 14.07 -10.60 3.02
C PHE A 384 14.34 -11.04 4.45
N VAL A 385 13.29 -11.02 5.26
CA VAL A 385 13.34 -11.21 6.72
C VAL A 385 12.46 -12.40 7.08
N LYS A 386 13.03 -13.37 7.80
CA LYS A 386 12.38 -14.65 8.14
C LYS A 386 12.64 -15.06 9.58
#